data_AF-A0A2N5KHD7-F1
#
_entry.id   AF-A0A2N5KHD7-F1
#
_cell.length_a   1.000
_cell.length_b   1.000
_cell.length_c   1.000
_cell.angle_alpha   90.00
_cell.angle_beta   90.00
_cell.angle_gamma   90.00
#
_symmetry.space_group_name_H-M   'P 1'
#
loop_
_entity.id
_entity.type
_entity.pdbx_description
1 polymer ?
#
loop_
_entity_poly.entity_id
_entity_poly.type
_entity_poly.pdbx_seq_one_letter_code
_entity_poly.pdbx_strand_id
1 'polypeptide(L)'
;TLESVAAEDVIVYYQITYALADVPDDVAYFQAHWRRSNPLPYQQVHTLLDGVRGQGHYVGTYIAWGVNNSGWWGEGEIKFYMDGDTTWPTICGTGTEDYFGGAWNFDIPGKGYTVFSTPYLGLNQVTQPDGLYRSQQRFGMYRWHIMDPIRFATDLHVTIQALGWRSGRRYLALQDDIASTAFWYQNATSSITPPPLDADTLEVI
;
A
#
# COMPACT_ATOMS: atom_id res chain seq x y z
N THR A 1 -18.18 3.98 11.12
CA THR A 1 -18.40 5.34 11.64
C THR A 1 -17.77 6.34 10.69
N LEU A 2 -18.10 7.62 10.79
CA LEU A 2 -17.42 8.70 10.07
C LEU A 2 -16.95 9.72 11.09
N GLU A 3 -15.69 10.13 10.98
CA GLU A 3 -15.03 11.07 11.86
C GLU A 3 -14.28 12.09 11.00
N SER A 4 -14.39 13.38 11.36
CA SER A 4 -13.67 14.46 10.69
C SER A 4 -12.57 14.96 11.62
N VAL A 5 -11.36 15.10 11.06
CA VAL A 5 -10.21 15.74 11.72
C VAL A 5 -10.04 17.20 11.26
N ALA A 6 -10.89 17.69 10.37
CA ALA A 6 -10.83 19.06 9.88
C ALA A 6 -11.31 20.05 10.95
N ALA A 7 -10.74 21.25 10.96
CA ALA A 7 -11.20 22.35 11.79
C ALA A 7 -12.56 22.92 11.34
N GLU A 8 -12.94 22.66 10.09
CA GLU A 8 -14.14 23.18 9.45
C GLU A 8 -15.22 22.09 9.34
N ASP A 9 -16.49 22.51 9.29
CA ASP A 9 -17.61 21.60 9.04
C ASP A 9 -17.50 21.01 7.61
N VAL A 10 -17.59 19.69 7.51
CA VAL A 10 -17.51 18.97 6.24
C VAL A 10 -18.87 18.39 5.87
N ILE A 11 -19.36 18.71 4.68
CA ILE A 11 -20.57 18.10 4.12
C ILE A 11 -20.21 16.75 3.51
N VAL A 12 -20.88 15.68 3.96
CA VAL A 12 -20.68 14.32 3.45
C VAL A 12 -21.95 13.79 2.78
N TYR A 13 -21.81 13.28 1.56
CA TYR A 13 -22.83 12.52 0.85
C TYR A 13 -22.38 11.06 0.76
N TYR A 14 -23.23 10.11 1.18
CA TYR A 14 -22.90 8.68 1.15
C TYR A 14 -24.12 7.83 0.79
N GLN A 15 -23.85 6.66 0.23
CA GLN A 15 -24.83 5.60 0.01
C GLN A 15 -24.23 4.27 0.45
N ILE A 16 -25.00 3.50 1.22
CA ILE A 16 -24.65 2.12 1.57
C ILE A 16 -25.71 1.23 0.94
N THR A 17 -25.29 0.43 -0.03
CA THR A 17 -26.13 -0.58 -0.67
C THR A 17 -25.72 -1.95 -0.14
N TYR A 18 -26.69 -2.75 0.29
CA TYR A 18 -26.47 -4.11 0.80
C TYR A 18 -27.65 -5.01 0.41
N ALA A 19 -27.44 -6.31 0.43
CA ALA A 19 -28.49 -7.31 0.21
C ALA A 19 -29.03 -7.79 1.56
N LEU A 20 -30.35 -7.84 1.70
CA LEU A 20 -31.02 -8.52 2.81
C LEU A 20 -31.11 -10.01 2.50
N ALA A 21 -30.35 -10.82 3.23
CA ALA A 21 -30.32 -12.27 3.07
C ALA A 21 -29.88 -12.92 4.38
N ASP A 22 -30.16 -14.22 4.51
CA ASP A 22 -29.51 -15.06 5.51
C ASP A 22 -28.02 -15.16 5.15
N VAL A 23 -27.16 -14.86 6.11
CA VAL A 23 -25.70 -14.89 5.94
C VAL A 23 -25.20 -16.24 6.44
N PRO A 24 -24.56 -17.06 5.58
CA PRO A 24 -23.98 -18.34 6.01
C PRO A 24 -22.94 -18.17 7.13
N ASP A 25 -22.82 -19.17 8.00
CA ASP A 25 -21.89 -19.14 9.14
C ASP A 25 -20.40 -19.18 8.71
N ASP A 26 -20.12 -19.57 7.46
CA ASP A 26 -18.77 -19.73 6.90
C ASP A 26 -18.30 -18.55 6.03
N VAL A 27 -19.02 -17.41 6.05
CA VAL A 27 -18.60 -16.22 5.33
C VAL A 27 -17.36 -15.58 5.95
N ALA A 28 -16.56 -14.94 5.11
CA ALA A 28 -15.45 -14.12 5.58
C ALA A 28 -15.87 -12.65 5.70
N TYR A 29 -15.30 -11.96 6.69
CA TYR A 29 -15.51 -10.55 6.95
C TYR A 29 -14.44 -9.71 6.25
N PHE A 30 -14.88 -8.70 5.50
CA PHE A 30 -13.99 -7.72 4.89
C PHE A 30 -13.27 -6.90 5.96
N GLN A 31 -11.97 -6.70 5.77
CA GLN A 31 -11.09 -5.92 6.61
C GLN A 31 -10.31 -4.93 5.74
N ALA A 32 -10.05 -3.75 6.30
CA ALA A 32 -9.18 -2.75 5.71
C ALA A 32 -8.34 -2.09 6.80
N HIS A 33 -7.07 -1.80 6.50
CA HIS A 33 -6.18 -1.15 7.45
C HIS A 33 -5.24 -0.19 6.75
N TRP A 34 -5.20 1.05 7.23
CA TRP A 34 -4.35 2.11 6.70
C TRP A 34 -3.08 2.25 7.55
N ARG A 35 -1.93 2.52 6.91
CA ARG A 35 -0.65 2.83 7.56
C ARG A 35 0.10 3.91 6.78
N ARG A 36 0.93 4.69 7.47
CA ARG A 36 1.89 5.63 6.87
C ARG A 36 3.25 5.56 7.56
N SER A 37 4.31 5.74 6.79
CA SER A 37 5.68 5.96 7.25
C SER A 37 6.17 7.26 6.61
N ASN A 38 6.34 8.32 7.41
CA ASN A 38 6.75 9.63 6.91
C ASN A 38 7.69 10.35 7.90
N PRO A 39 9.00 10.44 7.59
CA PRO A 39 9.70 9.62 6.59
C PRO A 39 9.82 8.17 7.05
N LEU A 40 9.98 7.24 6.12
CA LEU A 40 10.46 5.89 6.47
C LEU A 40 11.84 5.99 7.15
N PRO A 41 12.06 5.36 8.32
CA PRO A 41 13.37 5.39 8.95
C PRO A 41 14.42 4.65 8.11
N TYR A 42 15.68 5.09 8.19
CA TYR A 42 16.77 4.53 7.40
C TYR A 42 16.92 3.01 7.60
N GLN A 43 17.04 2.28 6.48
CA GLN A 43 17.17 0.81 6.44
C GLN A 43 16.01 0.04 7.10
N GLN A 44 14.84 0.66 7.21
CA GLN A 44 13.60 -0.02 7.59
C GLN A 44 12.74 -0.34 6.37
N VAL A 45 11.67 -1.09 6.60
CA VAL A 45 10.63 -1.40 5.62
C VAL A 45 9.33 -0.71 5.98
N HIS A 46 8.51 -0.37 4.99
CA HIS A 46 7.14 0.04 5.25
C HIS A 46 6.29 -1.22 5.47
N THR A 47 5.66 -1.33 6.64
CA THR A 47 4.72 -2.41 6.92
C THR A 47 3.34 -2.03 6.42
N LEU A 48 2.77 -2.81 5.51
CA LEU A 48 1.41 -2.64 5.02
C LEU A 48 0.41 -3.27 5.99
N LEU A 49 0.73 -4.45 6.49
CA LEU A 49 -0.17 -5.25 7.33
C LEU A 49 0.63 -6.07 8.33
N ASP A 50 0.18 -6.09 9.58
CA ASP A 50 0.78 -6.85 10.67
C ASP A 50 -0.26 -7.09 11.78
N GLY A 51 -0.05 -8.09 12.62
CA GLY A 51 -0.94 -8.47 13.70
C GLY A 51 -2.16 -9.30 13.28
N VAL A 52 -2.21 -9.74 12.02
CA VAL A 52 -3.31 -10.59 11.51
C VAL A 52 -3.19 -11.98 12.10
N ARG A 53 -4.30 -12.52 12.63
CA ARG A 53 -4.40 -13.88 13.17
C ARG A 53 -5.68 -14.54 12.64
N GLY A 54 -5.62 -15.86 12.47
CA GLY A 54 -6.71 -16.67 11.92
C GLY A 54 -6.60 -16.88 10.41
N GLN A 55 -7.53 -17.68 9.88
CA GLN A 55 -7.58 -18.02 8.47
C GLN A 55 -8.19 -16.87 7.64
N GLY A 56 -7.61 -16.61 6.48
CA GLY A 56 -8.09 -15.56 5.60
C GLY A 56 -7.41 -15.52 4.25
N HIS A 57 -7.67 -14.44 3.53
CA HIS A 57 -7.02 -14.16 2.27
C HIS A 57 -6.89 -12.67 2.00
N TYR A 58 -5.68 -12.27 1.61
CA TYR A 58 -5.35 -10.92 1.21
C TYR A 58 -5.83 -10.68 -0.22
N VAL A 59 -6.58 -9.58 -0.41
CA VAL A 59 -7.24 -9.26 -1.69
C VAL A 59 -6.69 -7.99 -2.34
N GLY A 60 -5.73 -7.31 -1.72
CA GLY A 60 -5.00 -6.25 -2.39
C GLY A 60 -4.58 -5.09 -1.50
N THR A 61 -3.97 -4.10 -2.14
CA THR A 61 -3.57 -2.85 -1.51
C THR A 61 -3.61 -1.70 -2.49
N TYR A 62 -3.85 -0.52 -1.94
CA TYR A 62 -3.46 0.74 -2.55
C TYR A 62 -2.20 1.26 -1.84
N ILE A 63 -1.26 1.85 -2.58
CA ILE A 63 -0.08 2.52 -2.04
C ILE A 63 0.02 3.92 -2.66
N ALA A 64 0.19 4.92 -1.80
CA ALA A 64 0.65 6.26 -2.14
C ALA A 64 2.13 6.40 -1.77
N TRP A 65 2.94 6.89 -2.70
CA TRP A 65 4.39 6.96 -2.55
C TRP A 65 4.90 8.36 -2.90
N GLY A 66 5.39 9.10 -1.92
CA GLY A 66 6.08 10.39 -2.09
C GLY A 66 7.58 10.22 -2.02
N VAL A 67 8.26 10.50 -3.13
CA VAL A 67 9.70 10.27 -3.25
C VAL A 67 10.47 11.47 -2.72
N ASN A 68 11.37 11.23 -1.77
CA ASN A 68 12.21 12.25 -1.14
C ASN A 68 13.60 12.36 -1.80
N ASN A 69 13.85 11.59 -2.87
CA ASN A 69 15.10 11.55 -3.62
C ASN A 69 14.87 11.76 -5.14
N SER A 70 15.94 11.99 -5.89
CA SER A 70 15.88 12.28 -7.34
C SER A 70 16.20 11.07 -8.24
N GLY A 71 16.44 9.89 -7.66
CA GLY A 71 16.76 8.66 -8.39
C GLY A 71 15.53 7.76 -8.60
N TRP A 72 15.73 6.67 -9.35
CA TRP A 72 14.74 5.58 -9.40
C TRP A 72 14.52 5.01 -8.01
N TRP A 73 13.25 4.78 -7.66
CA TRP A 73 12.79 4.51 -6.29
C TRP A 73 12.08 3.17 -6.10
N GLY A 74 11.79 2.46 -7.19
CA GLY A 74 10.90 1.29 -7.18
C GLY A 74 11.59 -0.07 -7.10
N GLU A 75 12.86 -0.18 -6.72
CA GLU A 75 13.57 -1.47 -6.63
C GLU A 75 13.15 -2.32 -5.41
N GLY A 76 12.30 -1.78 -4.54
CA GLY A 76 11.94 -2.41 -3.28
C GLY A 76 11.03 -3.62 -3.44
N GLU A 77 11.36 -4.73 -2.78
CA GLU A 77 10.56 -5.95 -2.81
C GLU A 77 9.35 -5.85 -1.86
N ILE A 78 8.16 -6.22 -2.34
CA ILE A 78 7.05 -6.57 -1.45
C ILE A 78 7.23 -8.01 -0.94
N LYS A 79 6.89 -8.25 0.33
CA LYS A 79 7.09 -9.53 1.01
C LYS A 79 5.86 -9.92 1.80
N PHE A 80 5.46 -11.18 1.67
CA PHE A 80 4.37 -11.80 2.43
C PHE A 80 4.95 -12.92 3.29
N TYR A 81 4.86 -12.73 4.60
CA TYR A 81 5.20 -13.70 5.62
C TYR A 81 3.89 -14.36 6.04
N MET A 82 3.80 -15.66 5.84
CA MET A 82 2.56 -16.41 5.95
C MET A 82 2.76 -17.53 6.96
N ASP A 83 1.72 -17.80 7.74
CA ASP A 83 1.60 -19.03 8.53
C ASP A 83 2.80 -19.35 9.44
N GLY A 84 3.27 -18.35 10.18
CA GLY A 84 4.39 -18.46 11.13
C GLY A 84 5.76 -18.14 10.55
N ASP A 85 5.86 -17.69 9.29
CA ASP A 85 7.08 -17.12 8.74
C ASP A 85 7.63 -15.97 9.63
N THR A 86 8.95 -15.94 9.79
CA THR A 86 9.64 -14.91 10.58
C THR A 86 10.70 -14.19 9.75
N THR A 87 11.87 -14.81 9.58
CA THR A 87 13.00 -14.20 8.87
C THR A 87 12.81 -14.21 7.36
N TRP A 88 12.16 -15.24 6.82
CA TRP A 88 12.06 -15.47 5.38
C TRP A 88 10.59 -15.45 4.97
N PRO A 89 10.19 -14.64 3.98
CA PRO A 89 8.82 -14.63 3.50
C PRO A 89 8.56 -15.81 2.57
N THR A 90 7.36 -16.39 2.62
CA THR A 90 6.87 -17.35 1.63
C THR A 90 6.78 -16.73 0.23
N ILE A 91 6.39 -15.46 0.12
CA ILE A 91 6.34 -14.74 -1.16
C ILE A 91 7.26 -13.51 -1.09
N CYS A 92 8.21 -13.46 -2.02
CA CYS A 92 9.12 -12.34 -2.21
C CYS A 92 8.98 -11.81 -3.64
N GLY A 93 8.61 -10.53 -3.78
CA GLY A 93 8.61 -9.83 -5.06
C GLY A 93 10.03 -9.45 -5.50
N THR A 94 10.12 -8.82 -6.68
CA THR A 94 11.39 -8.43 -7.32
C THR A 94 11.61 -6.92 -7.39
N GLY A 95 10.52 -6.16 -7.36
CA GLY A 95 10.49 -4.71 -7.43
C GLY A 95 9.09 -4.19 -7.11
N THR A 96 9.01 -2.93 -6.73
CA THR A 96 7.74 -2.26 -6.43
C THR A 96 6.96 -2.07 -7.72
N GLU A 97 7.63 -1.68 -8.81
CA GLU A 97 7.00 -1.58 -10.12
C GLU A 97 6.50 -2.93 -10.61
N ASP A 98 7.29 -3.97 -10.43
CA ASP A 98 6.95 -5.33 -10.86
C ASP A 98 5.69 -5.81 -10.16
N TYR A 99 5.56 -5.54 -8.85
CA TYR A 99 4.36 -5.91 -8.09
C TYR A 99 3.10 -5.21 -8.62
N PHE A 100 3.21 -3.95 -9.06
CA PHE A 100 2.10 -3.19 -9.63
C PHE A 100 1.99 -3.33 -11.15
N GLY A 101 2.66 -4.31 -11.76
CA GLY A 101 2.58 -4.64 -13.19
C GLY A 101 3.19 -3.60 -14.12
N GLY A 102 4.09 -2.78 -13.58
CA GLY A 102 5.05 -2.04 -14.36
C GLY A 102 6.24 -2.90 -14.76
N ALA A 103 7.14 -2.25 -15.49
CA ALA A 103 8.50 -2.69 -15.75
C ALA A 103 9.30 -1.43 -16.14
N TRP A 104 10.63 -1.48 -16.07
CA TRP A 104 11.49 -0.41 -16.56
C TRP A 104 11.06 0.97 -16.04
N ASN A 105 10.96 1.09 -14.72
CA ASN A 105 10.66 2.34 -14.02
C ASN A 105 9.28 2.96 -14.26
N PHE A 106 8.33 2.22 -14.87
CA PHE A 106 7.05 2.76 -15.37
C PHE A 106 7.19 3.88 -16.42
N ASP A 107 8.39 4.13 -16.94
CA ASP A 107 8.62 5.19 -17.91
C ASP A 107 8.54 4.68 -19.36
N ILE A 108 8.06 5.54 -20.24
CA ILE A 108 8.10 5.31 -21.68
C ILE A 108 9.14 6.28 -22.26
N PRO A 109 10.10 5.82 -23.07
CA PRO A 109 11.08 6.68 -23.71
C PRO A 109 10.44 7.89 -24.40
N GLY A 110 10.88 9.09 -24.02
CA GLY A 110 10.35 10.36 -24.55
C GLY A 110 9.02 10.84 -23.96
N LYS A 111 8.37 10.05 -23.09
CA LYS A 111 7.14 10.44 -22.38
C LYS A 111 7.32 10.55 -20.87
N GLY A 112 8.24 9.79 -20.30
CA GLY A 112 8.41 9.67 -18.84
C GLY A 112 7.39 8.70 -18.23
N TYR A 113 7.20 8.81 -16.91
CA TYR A 113 6.23 8.01 -16.17
C TYR A 113 4.86 8.03 -16.83
N THR A 114 4.33 6.85 -17.15
CA THR A 114 3.06 6.72 -17.87
C THR A 114 2.04 6.01 -16.99
N VAL A 115 0.94 6.71 -16.68
CA VAL A 115 -0.18 6.14 -15.93
C VAL A 115 -0.89 5.06 -16.73
N PHE A 116 -1.39 4.05 -16.01
CA PHE A 116 -2.28 3.05 -16.57
C PHE A 116 -3.25 2.55 -15.49
N SER A 117 -4.41 2.06 -15.93
CA SER A 117 -5.45 1.55 -15.06
C SER A 117 -6.08 0.33 -15.71
N THR A 118 -6.14 -0.76 -14.96
CA THR A 118 -6.79 -2.02 -15.34
C THR A 118 -7.76 -2.46 -14.25
N PRO A 119 -8.61 -3.48 -14.48
CA PRO A 119 -9.53 -3.96 -13.44
C PRO A 119 -8.83 -4.40 -12.15
N TYR A 120 -7.58 -4.88 -12.21
CA TYR A 120 -6.90 -5.51 -11.08
C TYR A 120 -5.62 -4.80 -10.63
N LEU A 121 -4.98 -3.99 -11.46
CA LEU A 121 -3.79 -3.25 -11.05
C LEU A 121 -3.55 -1.98 -11.87
N GLY A 122 -2.78 -1.05 -11.35
CA GLY A 122 -2.44 0.18 -12.07
C GLY A 122 -1.49 1.10 -11.33
N LEU A 123 -0.77 1.92 -12.11
CA LEU A 123 -0.20 3.19 -11.69
C LEU A 123 -1.20 4.29 -12.09
N ASN A 124 -2.17 4.58 -11.23
CA ASN A 124 -3.29 5.45 -11.58
C ASN A 124 -3.00 6.94 -11.37
N GLN A 125 -1.95 7.28 -10.63
CA GLN A 125 -1.62 8.66 -10.32
C GLN A 125 -0.12 8.90 -10.40
N VAL A 126 0.28 9.95 -11.12
CA VAL A 126 1.63 10.52 -11.11
C VAL A 126 1.48 12.03 -10.92
N THR A 127 1.81 12.52 -9.72
CA THR A 127 1.84 13.94 -9.41
C THR A 127 3.24 14.46 -9.70
N GLN A 128 3.36 15.28 -10.74
CA GLN A 128 4.63 15.86 -11.15
C GLN A 128 4.97 17.07 -10.29
N PRO A 129 6.27 17.27 -9.99
CA PRO A 129 6.69 18.48 -9.28
C PRO A 129 6.52 19.72 -10.16
N ASP A 130 6.28 20.87 -9.54
CA ASP A 130 6.16 22.17 -10.22
C ASP A 130 7.50 22.90 -10.35
N GLY A 131 8.57 22.34 -9.77
CA GLY A 131 9.90 22.95 -9.74
C GLY A 131 10.06 24.11 -8.75
N LEU A 132 9.06 24.36 -7.90
CA LEU A 132 9.06 25.36 -6.83
C LEU A 132 8.66 24.69 -5.50
N TYR A 133 7.47 25.02 -4.97
CA TYR A 133 7.03 24.56 -3.66
C TYR A 133 6.52 23.12 -3.70
N ARG A 134 5.94 22.66 -4.81
CA ARG A 134 5.59 21.25 -5.03
C ARG A 134 6.79 20.56 -5.65
N SER A 135 7.85 20.42 -4.86
CA SER A 135 9.13 19.90 -5.32
C SER A 135 9.19 18.37 -5.42
N GLN A 136 8.26 17.66 -4.78
CA GLN A 136 8.28 16.21 -4.67
C GLN A 136 7.38 15.52 -5.71
N GLN A 137 7.89 14.43 -6.27
CA GLN A 137 7.11 13.56 -7.14
C GLN A 137 6.36 12.53 -6.32
N ARG A 138 5.07 12.33 -6.63
CA ARG A 138 4.20 11.39 -5.88
C ARG A 138 3.47 10.43 -6.82
N PHE A 139 3.25 9.21 -6.35
CA PHE A 139 2.68 8.12 -7.12
C PHE A 139 1.51 7.49 -6.36
N GLY A 140 0.49 7.06 -7.10
CA GLY A 140 -0.61 6.26 -6.59
C GLY A 140 -0.71 4.97 -7.39
N MET A 141 -0.69 3.84 -6.69
CA MET A 141 -0.68 2.51 -7.30
C MET A 141 -1.66 1.58 -6.57
N TYR A 142 -2.24 0.64 -7.30
CA TYR A 142 -3.07 -0.40 -6.70
C TYR A 142 -2.83 -1.76 -7.33
N ARG A 143 -3.08 -2.81 -6.54
CA ARG A 143 -3.21 -4.19 -7.01
C ARG A 143 -4.27 -4.92 -6.19
N TRP A 144 -5.19 -5.57 -6.89
CA TRP A 144 -6.31 -6.35 -6.39
C TRP A 144 -6.11 -7.82 -6.73
N HIS A 145 -5.89 -8.63 -5.71
CA HIS A 145 -5.74 -10.08 -5.81
C HIS A 145 -7.11 -10.78 -5.83
N ILE A 146 -7.95 -10.45 -6.82
CA ILE A 146 -9.31 -11.02 -6.96
C ILE A 146 -9.23 -12.42 -7.54
N MET A 147 -8.49 -12.58 -8.63
CA MET A 147 -8.32 -13.87 -9.32
C MET A 147 -7.16 -14.69 -8.75
N ASP A 148 -6.26 -14.04 -8.00
CA ASP A 148 -5.04 -14.58 -7.42
C ASP A 148 -4.90 -14.26 -5.91
N PRO A 149 -5.91 -14.51 -5.07
CA PRO A 149 -5.87 -14.17 -3.64
C PRO A 149 -4.76 -14.92 -2.91
N ILE A 150 -4.05 -14.20 -2.04
CA ILE A 150 -2.97 -14.75 -1.20
C ILE A 150 -3.62 -15.27 0.09
N ARG A 151 -3.78 -16.60 0.17
CA ARG A 151 -4.48 -17.29 1.27
C ARG A 151 -3.51 -17.69 2.38
N PHE A 152 -3.89 -17.47 3.62
CA PHE A 152 -3.13 -17.84 4.81
C PHE A 152 -4.04 -18.59 5.80
N ALA A 153 -3.47 -19.54 6.53
CA ALA A 153 -4.16 -20.40 7.49
C ALA A 153 -4.13 -19.85 8.93
N THR A 154 -3.03 -19.25 9.39
CA THR A 154 -2.88 -18.83 10.79
C THR A 154 -2.58 -17.35 10.96
N ASP A 155 -1.76 -16.76 10.09
CA ASP A 155 -1.36 -15.36 10.21
C ASP A 155 -0.75 -14.82 8.92
N LEU A 156 -0.74 -13.48 8.83
CA LEU A 156 -0.19 -12.75 7.69
C LEU A 156 0.53 -11.49 8.15
N HIS A 157 1.74 -11.30 7.65
CA HIS A 157 2.47 -10.04 7.74
C HIS A 157 2.97 -9.63 6.36
N VAL A 158 2.79 -8.35 6.00
CA VAL A 158 3.11 -7.82 4.67
C VAL A 158 3.94 -6.56 4.80
N THR A 159 5.07 -6.53 4.10
CA THR A 159 6.01 -5.39 4.07
C THR A 159 6.42 -5.05 2.66
N ILE A 160 6.81 -3.81 2.43
CA ILE A 160 7.50 -3.40 1.21
C ILE A 160 8.79 -2.64 1.57
N GLN A 161 9.87 -2.96 0.88
CA GLN A 161 11.12 -2.22 1.01
C GLN A 161 11.02 -0.89 0.24
N ALA A 162 11.75 0.12 0.70
CA ALA A 162 11.95 1.35 -0.06
C ALA A 162 13.39 1.40 -0.56
N LEU A 163 13.61 0.91 -1.78
CA LEU A 163 14.94 0.81 -2.39
C LEU A 163 14.98 1.53 -3.73
N GLY A 164 16.02 2.32 -3.93
CA GLY A 164 16.33 2.96 -5.19
C GLY A 164 17.76 2.70 -5.64
N TRP A 165 18.19 3.41 -6.68
CA TRP A 165 19.58 3.36 -7.15
C TRP A 165 20.43 4.52 -6.62
N ARG A 166 21.67 4.22 -6.27
CA ARG A 166 22.74 5.20 -6.08
C ARG A 166 23.99 4.86 -6.90
N SER A 167 24.95 5.79 -6.87
CA SER A 167 26.22 5.69 -7.58
C SER A 167 26.91 4.33 -7.39
N GLY A 168 27.45 3.81 -8.50
CA GLY A 168 28.14 2.53 -8.55
C GLY A 168 27.22 1.31 -8.61
N ARG A 169 25.98 1.44 -9.10
CA ARG A 169 24.99 0.35 -9.22
C ARG A 169 24.69 -0.32 -7.87
N ARG A 170 24.59 0.49 -6.82
CA ARG A 170 24.29 0.01 -5.47
C ARG A 170 22.88 0.40 -5.10
N TYR A 171 22.24 -0.42 -4.28
CA TYR A 171 20.97 -0.07 -3.68
C TYR A 171 21.11 1.11 -2.72
N LEU A 172 20.10 1.96 -2.73
CA LEU A 172 19.91 3.07 -1.82
C LEU A 172 18.68 2.77 -0.97
N ALA A 173 18.87 2.62 0.34
CA ALA A 173 17.75 2.63 1.28
C ALA A 173 17.13 4.03 1.29
N LEU A 174 15.86 4.11 0.90
CA LEU A 174 15.11 5.36 0.80
C LEU A 174 14.45 5.70 2.15
N GLN A 175 14.14 6.97 2.33
CA GLN A 175 13.45 7.52 3.49
C GLN A 175 12.24 8.31 3.01
N ASP A 176 11.42 7.65 2.20
CA ASP A 176 10.28 8.24 1.49
C ASP A 176 9.04 8.37 2.39
N ASP A 177 8.05 9.13 1.91
CA ASP A 177 6.71 9.21 2.50
C ASP A 177 5.81 8.15 1.87
N ILE A 178 5.53 7.07 2.60
CA ILE A 178 4.79 5.91 2.07
C ILE A 178 3.53 5.71 2.90
N ALA A 179 2.37 5.74 2.25
CA ALA A 179 1.09 5.38 2.84
C ALA A 179 0.44 4.22 2.10
N SER A 180 -0.25 3.34 2.81
CA SER A 180 -0.90 2.18 2.22
C SER A 180 -2.23 1.88 2.90
N THR A 181 -3.14 1.26 2.14
CA THR A 181 -4.34 0.62 2.67
C THR A 181 -4.36 -0.82 2.20
N ALA A 182 -4.20 -1.76 3.13
CA ALA A 182 -4.32 -3.19 2.88
C ALA A 182 -5.77 -3.66 3.01
N PHE A 183 -6.18 -4.60 2.17
CA PHE A 183 -7.53 -5.17 2.14
C PHE A 183 -7.46 -6.69 2.17
N TRP A 184 -8.24 -7.31 3.04
CA TRP A 184 -8.27 -8.77 3.20
C TRP A 184 -9.61 -9.24 3.76
N TYR A 185 -9.83 -10.55 3.75
CA TYR A 185 -10.99 -11.20 4.36
C TYR A 185 -10.53 -12.22 5.39
N GLN A 186 -11.26 -12.37 6.50
CA GLN A 186 -11.01 -13.39 7.54
C GLN A 186 -12.29 -13.98 8.11
N ASN A 187 -12.17 -15.14 8.76
CA ASN A 187 -13.27 -15.83 9.44
C ASN A 187 -13.80 -15.11 10.71
N ALA A 188 -13.14 -14.06 11.17
CA ALA A 188 -13.55 -13.25 12.30
C ALA A 188 -13.19 -11.78 12.06
N THR A 189 -13.82 -10.88 12.81
CA THR A 189 -13.43 -9.47 12.80
C THR A 189 -12.02 -9.31 13.35
N SER A 190 -11.18 -8.54 12.64
CA SER A 190 -9.83 -8.25 13.10
C SER A 190 -9.85 -7.43 14.38
N SER A 191 -8.92 -7.71 15.29
CA SER A 191 -8.68 -6.89 16.50
C SER A 191 -7.65 -5.78 16.26
N ILE A 192 -7.11 -5.68 15.04
CA ILE A 192 -6.14 -4.65 14.67
C ILE A 192 -6.84 -3.29 14.74
N THR A 193 -6.44 -2.48 15.72
CA THR A 193 -6.94 -1.13 15.89
C THR A 193 -5.96 -0.17 15.21
N PRO A 194 -6.40 0.62 14.20
CA PRO A 194 -5.55 1.64 13.62
C PRO A 194 -5.22 2.71 14.68
N PRO A 195 -4.02 3.30 14.64
CA PRO A 195 -3.72 4.44 15.49
C PRO A 195 -4.69 5.59 15.17
N PRO A 196 -4.99 6.47 16.14
CA PRO A 196 -5.75 7.68 15.86
C PRO A 196 -5.04 8.48 14.76
N LEU A 197 -5.84 8.97 13.81
CA LEU A 197 -5.35 9.84 12.75
C LEU A 197 -5.65 11.27 13.16
N ASP A 198 -4.63 12.11 13.18
CA ASP A 198 -4.79 13.56 13.37
C ASP A 198 -4.45 14.31 12.08
N ALA A 199 -4.89 15.57 12.00
CA ALA A 199 -4.77 16.38 10.79
C ALA A 199 -3.30 16.59 10.37
N ASP A 200 -2.40 16.84 11.32
CA ASP A 200 -0.99 17.12 11.05
C ASP A 200 -0.27 15.85 10.56
N THR A 201 -0.57 14.69 11.17
CA THR A 201 -0.05 13.39 10.74
C THR A 201 -0.54 12.99 9.35
N LEU A 202 -1.72 13.45 8.94
CA LEU A 202 -2.30 13.22 7.61
C LEU A 202 -1.88 14.26 6.57
N GLU A 203 -1.27 15.37 6.99
CA GLU A 203 -0.85 16.43 6.08
C GLU A 203 0.19 15.94 5.07
N VAL A 204 0.07 16.45 3.84
CA VAL A 204 1.02 16.22 2.76
C VAL A 204 1.75 17.53 2.51
N ILE A 205 2.99 17.60 2.98
CA ILE A 205 3.90 18.76 2.85
C ILE A 205 4.68 18.69 1.53
#